data_AF-A0A950Q4H0-F1
#
_entry.id   AF-A0A950Q4H0-F1
#
_cell.length_a   1.000
_cell.length_b   1.000
_cell.length_c   1.000
_cell.angle_alpha   90.00
_cell.angle_beta   90.00
_cell.angle_gamma   90.00
#
_symmetry.space_group_name_H-M   'P 1'
#
loop_
_entity.id
_entity.type
_entity.pdbx_description
1 polymer ?
#
loop_
_entity_poly.entity_id
_entity_poly.type
_entity_poly.pdbx_seq_one_letter_code
_entity_poly.pdbx_strand_id
1 'polypeptide(L)'
;MRKPPALAGVDVDAATEVLMRGGVALGLAAIALIHFLDLFSKFDETPYLGVAYLGLIATALVVAGRLVGGGGRRWWLAAGALAALAIAGYVLSRSVGLPASTVDIGNWEEPLGLASLFVEAVVAALSIYALGVIGNSAPSAMDAGTSAR
;
A
#
# COMPACT_ATOMS: atom_id res chain seq x y z
N MET A 1 -18.04 -17.27 12.27
CA MET A 1 -17.50 -16.27 11.32
C MET A 1 -17.96 -14.89 11.75
N ARG A 2 -17.05 -13.98 12.12
CA ARG A 2 -17.41 -12.57 12.36
C ARG A 2 -17.53 -11.87 11.02
N LYS A 3 -18.67 -11.24 10.76
CA LYS A 3 -18.90 -10.37 9.59
C LYS A 3 -17.84 -9.25 9.60
N PRO A 4 -17.12 -9.00 8.49
CA PRO A 4 -16.19 -7.87 8.44
C PRO A 4 -16.98 -6.57 8.69
N PRO A 5 -16.40 -5.60 9.43
CA PRO A 5 -17.07 -4.35 9.71
C PRO A 5 -17.31 -3.59 8.39
N ALA A 6 -18.58 -3.36 8.06
CA ALA A 6 -18.99 -2.57 6.91
C ALA A 6 -18.38 -1.16 6.99
N LEU A 7 -17.84 -0.66 5.88
CA LEU A 7 -17.41 0.73 5.76
C LEU A 7 -18.68 1.62 5.77
N ALA A 8 -18.92 2.30 6.89
CA ALA A 8 -20.22 2.86 7.24
C ALA A 8 -20.51 4.26 6.67
N GLY A 9 -20.89 4.45 5.41
CA GLY A 9 -21.37 5.79 4.99
C GLY A 9 -21.49 6.07 3.50
N VAL A 10 -21.05 5.14 2.67
CA VAL A 10 -21.44 5.00 1.26
C VAL A 10 -21.93 3.56 1.16
N ASP A 11 -23.02 3.30 0.43
CA ASP A 11 -23.49 1.94 0.17
C ASP A 11 -22.53 1.26 -0.83
N VAL A 12 -21.27 1.10 -0.42
CA VAL A 12 -20.34 0.22 -1.09
C VAL A 12 -20.85 -1.16 -0.76
N ASP A 13 -21.45 -1.81 -1.75
CA ASP A 13 -21.91 -3.17 -1.54
C ASP A 13 -20.74 -4.06 -1.05
N ALA A 14 -21.08 -5.09 -0.29
CA ALA A 14 -20.07 -5.96 0.31
C ALA A 14 -19.11 -6.57 -0.72
N ALA A 15 -19.56 -6.71 -1.97
CA ALA A 15 -18.73 -7.16 -3.08
C ALA A 15 -17.62 -6.15 -3.40
N THR A 16 -17.94 -4.86 -3.49
CA THR A 16 -16.96 -3.79 -3.74
C THR A 16 -15.94 -3.69 -2.61
N GLU A 17 -16.36 -3.79 -1.35
CA GLU A 17 -15.40 -3.82 -0.22
C GLU A 17 -14.43 -5.00 -0.34
N VAL A 18 -14.95 -6.20 -0.63
CA VAL A 18 -14.12 -7.40 -0.83
C VAL A 18 -13.16 -7.22 -2.01
N LEU A 19 -13.62 -6.67 -3.13
CA LEU A 19 -12.81 -6.40 -4.31
C LEU A 19 -11.69 -5.39 -4.01
N MET A 20 -11.99 -4.32 -3.29
CA MET A 20 -10.98 -3.32 -2.92
C MET A 20 -9.91 -3.91 -1.99
N ARG A 21 -10.33 -4.64 -0.95
CA ARG A 21 -9.39 -5.30 -0.02
C ARG A 21 -8.55 -6.34 -0.74
N GLY A 22 -9.18 -7.16 -1.59
CA GLY A 22 -8.51 -8.17 -2.40
C GLY A 22 -7.51 -7.54 -3.37
N GLY A 23 -7.91 -6.47 -4.07
CA GLY A 23 -7.06 -5.74 -5.01
C GLY A 23 -5.83 -5.13 -4.34
N VAL A 24 -5.99 -4.46 -3.20
CA VAL A 24 -4.83 -3.90 -2.47
C VAL A 24 -3.97 -5.00 -1.86
N ALA A 25 -4.56 -6.07 -1.31
CA ALA A 25 -3.78 -7.19 -0.79
C ALA A 25 -2.95 -7.88 -1.89
N LEU A 26 -3.53 -8.07 -3.08
CA LEU A 26 -2.82 -8.61 -4.24
C LEU A 26 -1.73 -7.66 -4.72
N GLY A 27 -2.00 -6.35 -4.77
CA GLY A 27 -1.00 -5.33 -5.09
C GLY A 27 0.17 -5.32 -4.11
N LEU A 28 -0.09 -5.41 -2.80
CA LEU A 28 0.95 -5.53 -1.78
C LEU A 28 1.76 -6.82 -1.91
N ALA A 29 1.12 -7.94 -2.26
CA ALA A 29 1.81 -9.19 -2.55
C ALA A 29 2.70 -9.07 -3.82
N ALA A 30 2.24 -8.35 -4.84
CA ALA A 30 3.03 -8.05 -6.03
C ALA A 30 4.22 -7.13 -5.71
N ILE A 31 4.05 -6.09 -4.88
CA ILE A 31 5.16 -5.27 -4.37
C ILE A 31 6.20 -6.15 -3.66
N ALA A 32 5.74 -7.03 -2.77
CA ALA A 32 6.62 -7.96 -2.06
C ALA A 32 7.39 -8.88 -3.02
N LEU A 33 6.71 -9.41 -4.06
CA LEU A 33 7.35 -10.26 -5.06
C LEU A 33 8.40 -9.48 -5.88
N ILE A 34 8.05 -8.31 -6.41
CA ILE A 34 8.95 -7.51 -7.25
C ILE A 34 10.21 -7.13 -6.47
N HIS A 35 10.07 -6.65 -5.24
CA HIS A 35 11.22 -6.30 -4.41
C HIS A 35 12.01 -7.51 -3.92
N PHE A 36 11.37 -8.68 -3.78
CA PHE A 36 12.08 -9.92 -3.52
C PHE A 36 12.95 -10.34 -4.71
N LEU A 37 12.45 -10.17 -5.93
CA LEU A 37 13.22 -10.46 -7.15
C LEU A 37 14.44 -9.54 -7.29
N ASP A 38 14.29 -8.26 -6.93
CA ASP A 38 15.39 -7.27 -6.92
C ASP A 38 16.23 -7.30 -5.63
N LEU A 39 15.88 -8.12 -4.63
CA LEU A 39 16.53 -8.11 -3.33
C LEU A 39 18.00 -8.53 -3.38
N PHE A 40 18.30 -9.56 -4.17
CA PHE A 40 19.60 -10.22 -4.16
C PHE A 40 20.69 -9.34 -4.78
N SER A 41 20.39 -8.66 -5.89
CA SER A 41 21.29 -7.67 -6.50
C SER A 41 21.65 -6.57 -5.51
N LYS A 42 20.68 -6.11 -4.70
CA LYS A 42 20.93 -5.06 -3.70
C LYS A 42 21.81 -5.50 -2.54
N PHE A 43 21.83 -6.78 -2.17
CA PHE A 43 22.82 -7.25 -1.19
C PHE A 43 24.25 -7.27 -1.74
N ASP A 44 24.42 -7.53 -3.03
CA ASP A 44 25.73 -7.53 -3.68
C ASP A 44 26.23 -6.09 -3.96
N GLU A 45 25.32 -5.17 -4.33
CA GLU A 45 25.64 -3.78 -4.67
C GLU A 45 25.73 -2.86 -3.46
N THR A 46 24.70 -2.85 -2.61
CA THR A 46 24.51 -1.85 -1.55
C THR A 46 23.66 -2.45 -0.41
N PRO A 47 24.29 -3.18 0.54
CA PRO A 47 23.57 -4.05 1.48
C PRO A 47 22.45 -3.42 2.30
N TYR A 48 22.54 -2.13 2.63
CA TYR A 48 21.46 -1.46 3.39
C TYR A 48 20.17 -1.34 2.58
N LEU A 49 20.24 -1.28 1.24
CA LEU A 49 19.05 -1.32 0.37
C LEU A 49 18.41 -2.70 0.40
N GLY A 50 19.21 -3.77 0.46
CA GLY A 50 18.70 -5.13 0.68
C GLY A 50 17.92 -5.23 2.01
N VAL A 51 18.44 -4.65 3.09
CA VAL A 51 17.71 -4.58 4.37
C VAL A 51 16.42 -3.76 4.26
N ALA A 52 16.45 -2.63 3.55
CA ALA A 52 15.27 -1.82 3.32
C ALA A 52 14.18 -2.60 2.55
N TYR A 53 14.57 -3.36 1.52
CA TYR A 53 13.66 -4.23 0.77
C TYR A 53 13.08 -5.35 1.65
N LEU A 54 13.87 -5.99 2.52
CA LEU A 54 13.32 -6.95 3.49
C LEU A 54 12.25 -6.33 4.39
N GLY A 55 12.50 -5.10 4.88
CA GLY A 55 11.53 -4.35 5.67
C GLY A 55 10.24 -4.05 4.89
N LEU A 56 10.39 -3.62 3.63
CA LEU A 56 9.28 -3.38 2.70
C LEU A 56 8.45 -4.64 2.46
N ILE A 57 9.10 -5.76 2.12
CA ILE A 57 8.47 -7.07 1.87
C ILE A 57 7.69 -7.52 3.10
N ALA A 58 8.35 -7.56 4.28
CA ALA A 58 7.71 -8.00 5.50
C ALA A 58 6.50 -7.13 5.87
N THR A 59 6.64 -5.81 5.74
CA THR A 59 5.55 -4.87 6.03
C THR A 59 4.40 -5.03 5.03
N ALA A 60 4.68 -5.19 3.74
CA ALA A 60 3.67 -5.39 2.71
C ALA A 60 2.82 -6.64 3.00
N LEU A 61 3.45 -7.75 3.34
CA LEU A 61 2.76 -9.01 3.67
C LEU A 61 1.92 -8.89 4.95
N VAL A 62 2.44 -8.22 5.99
CA VAL A 62 1.67 -7.96 7.22
C VAL A 62 0.45 -7.08 6.92
N VAL A 63 0.62 -5.99 6.18
CA VAL A 63 -0.48 -5.08 5.83
C VAL A 63 -1.52 -5.78 4.96
N ALA A 64 -1.10 -6.58 3.98
CA ALA A 64 -1.99 -7.38 3.14
C ALA A 64 -2.84 -8.34 3.99
N GLY A 65 -2.21 -9.13 4.87
CA GLY A 65 -2.92 -10.04 5.77
C GLY A 65 -3.91 -9.32 6.69
N ARG A 66 -3.54 -8.13 7.18
CA ARG A 66 -4.42 -7.31 8.02
C ARG A 66 -5.61 -6.74 7.25
N LEU A 67 -5.44 -6.34 6.00
CA LEU A 67 -6.54 -5.85 5.16
C LEU A 67 -7.51 -6.96 4.79
N VAL A 68 -7.02 -8.15 4.43
CA VAL A 68 -7.84 -9.35 4.20
C VAL A 68 -8.61 -9.74 5.46
N GLY A 69 -7.98 -9.63 6.64
CA GLY A 69 -8.60 -9.89 7.94
C GLY A 69 -9.61 -8.84 8.43
N GLY A 70 -10.04 -7.89 7.59
CA GLY A 70 -11.01 -6.86 7.97
C GLY A 70 -10.40 -5.65 8.70
N GLY A 71 -9.10 -5.39 8.51
CA GLY A 71 -8.41 -4.24 9.09
C GLY A 71 -9.04 -2.90 8.70
N GLY A 72 -9.14 -1.98 9.67
CA GLY A 72 -9.71 -0.65 9.47
C GLY A 72 -8.73 0.39 8.90
N ARG A 73 -9.10 1.67 9.01
CA ARG A 73 -8.44 2.85 8.43
C ARG A 73 -6.90 2.85 8.49
N ARG A 74 -6.30 2.47 9.62
CA ARG A 74 -4.84 2.46 9.80
C ARG A 74 -4.09 1.57 8.81
N TRP A 75 -4.71 0.48 8.36
CA TRP A 75 -4.06 -0.46 7.44
C TRP A 75 -4.13 0.00 5.99
N TRP A 76 -5.19 0.74 5.62
CA TRP A 76 -5.25 1.47 4.35
C TRP A 76 -4.21 2.60 4.31
N LEU A 77 -4.04 3.34 5.40
CA LEU A 77 -2.95 4.32 5.53
C LEU A 77 -1.58 3.67 5.39
N ALA A 78 -1.35 2.53 6.05
CA ALA A 78 -0.09 1.80 5.95
C ALA A 78 0.19 1.32 4.52
N ALA A 79 -0.82 0.78 3.82
CA ALA A 79 -0.68 0.34 2.43
C ALA A 79 -0.31 1.50 1.50
N GLY A 80 -1.04 2.62 1.58
CA GLY A 80 -0.76 3.81 0.78
C GLY A 80 0.61 4.43 1.10
N ALA A 81 0.98 4.51 2.39
CA ALA A 81 2.28 5.02 2.81
C ALA A 81 3.43 4.15 2.32
N LEU A 82 3.27 2.82 2.37
CA LEU A 82 4.29 1.88 1.90
C LEU A 82 4.54 2.01 0.40
N ALA A 83 3.45 2.09 -0.39
CA ALA A 83 3.54 2.35 -1.83
C ALA A 83 4.18 3.71 -2.13
N ALA A 84 3.79 4.77 -1.41
CA ALA A 84 4.37 6.09 -1.60
C ALA A 84 5.87 6.14 -1.27
N LEU A 85 6.32 5.41 -0.23
CA LEU A 85 7.73 5.30 0.11
C LEU A 85 8.54 4.58 -0.97
N ALA A 86 7.98 3.52 -1.56
CA ALA A 86 8.64 2.80 -2.64
C ALA A 86 8.77 3.68 -3.91
N ILE A 87 7.70 4.38 -4.29
CA ILE A 87 7.71 5.37 -5.38
C ILE A 87 8.76 6.46 -5.12
N ALA A 88 8.79 7.01 -3.90
CA ALA A 88 9.76 8.03 -3.53
C ALA A 88 11.21 7.49 -3.60
N GLY A 89 11.42 6.25 -3.15
CA GLY A 89 12.70 5.54 -3.28
C GLY A 89 13.15 5.41 -4.73
N TYR A 90 12.24 5.04 -5.63
CA TYR A 90 12.49 4.97 -7.07
C TYR A 90 12.83 6.35 -7.65
N VAL A 91 12.01 7.37 -7.38
CA VAL A 91 12.26 8.72 -7.90
C VAL A 91 13.61 9.24 -7.42
N LEU A 92 13.96 9.04 -6.14
CA LEU A 92 15.26 9.47 -5.60
C LEU A 92 16.41 8.71 -6.26
N SER A 93 16.33 7.38 -6.39
CA SER A 93 17.40 6.57 -7.00
C SER A 93 17.66 6.97 -8.46
N ARG A 94 16.60 7.29 -9.23
CA ARG A 94 16.71 7.68 -10.64
C ARG A 94 17.08 9.14 -10.88
N SER A 95 16.90 10.01 -9.88
CA SER A 95 17.18 11.45 -10.00
C SER A 95 18.54 11.84 -9.44
N VAL A 96 18.67 11.84 -8.12
CA VAL A 96 19.87 12.30 -7.40
C VAL A 96 20.70 11.15 -6.84
N GLY A 97 20.20 9.92 -6.93
CA GLY A 97 20.79 8.74 -6.33
C GLY A 97 20.49 8.63 -4.83
N LEU A 98 20.89 7.50 -4.25
CA LEU A 98 20.82 7.22 -2.83
C LEU A 98 22.24 7.18 -2.23
N PRO A 99 22.41 7.34 -0.91
CA PRO A 99 23.72 7.21 -0.28
C PRO A 99 24.43 5.92 -0.69
N ALA A 100 25.64 6.02 -1.24
CA ALA A 100 26.40 4.88 -1.76
C ALA A 100 25.73 4.07 -2.90
N SER A 101 24.67 4.59 -3.53
CA SER A 101 23.96 3.96 -4.66
C SER A 101 23.55 5.01 -5.70
N THR A 102 24.46 5.30 -6.64
CA THR A 102 24.26 6.31 -7.71
C THR A 102 24.26 5.72 -9.12
N VAL A 103 24.49 4.41 -9.26
CA VAL A 103 24.60 3.73 -10.56
C VAL A 103 23.30 3.75 -11.36
N ASP A 104 22.18 3.92 -10.66
CA ASP A 104 20.83 3.88 -11.21
C ASP A 104 20.29 5.25 -11.69
N ILE A 105 21.08 6.32 -11.55
CA ILE A 105 20.69 7.68 -11.97
C ILE A 105 20.43 7.70 -13.49
N GLY A 106 19.29 8.25 -13.90
CA GLY A 106 18.87 8.35 -15.29
C GLY A 106 18.26 7.06 -15.89
N ASN A 107 18.39 5.92 -15.21
CA ASN A 107 17.83 4.64 -15.68
C ASN A 107 16.32 4.53 -15.34
N TRP A 108 15.50 5.42 -15.91
CA TRP A 108 14.06 5.50 -15.66
C TRP A 108 13.24 4.39 -16.31
N GLU A 109 13.79 3.76 -17.35
CA GLU A 109 13.09 2.77 -18.18
C GLU A 109 13.33 1.33 -17.72
N GLU A 110 13.99 1.14 -16.57
CA GLU A 110 14.28 -0.17 -16.01
C GLU A 110 12.98 -1.00 -15.87
N PRO A 111 12.82 -2.12 -16.60
CA PRO A 111 11.54 -2.83 -16.69
C PRO A 111 10.96 -3.24 -15.34
N LEU A 112 11.79 -3.74 -14.42
CA LEU A 112 11.33 -4.15 -13.10
C LEU A 112 10.90 -2.95 -12.24
N GLY A 113 11.58 -1.81 -12.42
CA GLY A 113 11.24 -0.53 -11.82
C GLY A 113 9.90 0.02 -12.29
N LEU A 114 9.65 0.01 -13.60
CA LEU A 114 8.37 0.42 -14.18
C LEU A 114 7.22 -0.48 -13.73
N ALA A 115 7.46 -1.79 -13.66
CA ALA A 115 6.47 -2.74 -13.12
C ALA A 115 6.14 -2.42 -11.65
N SER A 116 7.16 -2.11 -10.83
CA SER A 116 6.95 -1.72 -9.43
C SER A 116 6.14 -0.43 -9.32
N LEU A 117 6.53 0.62 -10.06
CA LEU A 117 5.81 1.91 -10.05
C LEU A 117 4.34 1.76 -10.42
N PHE A 118 4.02 0.92 -11.41
CA PHE A 118 2.63 0.66 -11.78
C PHE A 118 1.84 0.04 -10.62
N VAL A 119 2.37 -1.01 -9.99
CA VAL A 119 1.71 -1.69 -8.88
C VAL A 119 1.57 -0.76 -7.67
N GLU A 120 2.62 -0.01 -7.33
CA GLU A 120 2.61 0.95 -6.23
C GLU A 120 1.59 2.07 -6.47
N ALA A 121 1.52 2.60 -7.68
CA ALA A 121 0.53 3.62 -8.04
C ALA A 121 -0.90 3.11 -7.88
N VAL A 122 -1.17 1.86 -8.29
CA VAL A 122 -2.48 1.22 -8.10
C VAL A 122 -2.80 1.06 -6.61
N VAL A 123 -1.85 0.55 -5.81
CA VAL A 123 -2.03 0.39 -4.35
C VAL A 123 -2.28 1.73 -3.67
N ALA A 124 -1.52 2.77 -4.04
CA ALA A 124 -1.68 4.11 -3.51
C ALA A 124 -3.07 4.69 -3.86
N ALA A 125 -3.47 4.60 -5.12
CA ALA A 125 -4.77 5.12 -5.60
C ALA A 125 -5.95 4.42 -4.90
N LEU A 126 -5.94 3.10 -4.83
CA LEU A 126 -6.99 2.34 -4.14
C LEU A 126 -7.02 2.63 -2.63
N SER A 127 -5.85 2.80 -2.01
CA SER A 127 -5.77 3.15 -0.59
C SER A 127 -6.32 4.55 -0.32
N ILE A 128 -5.99 5.54 -1.15
CA ILE A 128 -6.53 6.90 -1.06
C ILE A 128 -8.05 6.89 -1.23
N TYR A 129 -8.55 6.17 -2.25
CA TYR A 129 -9.99 6.03 -2.48
C TYR A 129 -10.70 5.40 -1.28
N ALA A 130 -10.17 4.29 -0.75
CA ALA A 130 -10.71 3.65 0.46
C ALA A 130 -10.77 4.60 1.66
N LEU A 131 -9.71 5.39 1.86
CA LEU A 131 -9.65 6.37 2.95
C LEU A 131 -10.66 7.50 2.80
N GLY A 132 -10.95 7.95 1.58
CA GLY A 132 -12.01 8.94 1.31
C GLY A 132 -13.40 8.40 1.65
N VAL A 133 -13.69 7.16 1.23
CA VAL A 133 -14.97 6.50 1.54
C VAL A 133 -15.13 6.27 3.05
N ILE A 134 -14.07 5.82 3.73
CA ILE A 134 -14.07 5.62 5.20
C ILE A 134 -14.14 6.95 5.96
N GLY A 135 -13.55 8.03 5.45
CA GLY A 135 -13.57 9.35 6.10
C GLY A 135 -14.95 9.97 6.12
N ASN A 136 -15.75 9.76 5.08
CA ASN A 136 -17.11 10.27 4.94
C ASN A 136 -18.14 9.46 5.76
N SER A 137 -17.69 8.40 6.42
CA SER A 137 -18.49 7.45 7.21
C SER A 137 -18.67 7.86 8.69
N ALA A 138 -18.29 9.08 9.08
CA ALA A 138 -18.49 9.55 10.45
C ALA A 138 -19.99 9.71 10.77
N PRO A 139 -20.46 9.33 11.98
CA PRO A 139 -21.88 9.36 12.31
C PRO A 139 -22.46 10.75 12.10
N SER A 140 -23.49 10.84 11.24
CA SER A 140 -24.30 12.04 11.11
C SER A 140 -24.87 12.39 12.48
N ALA A 141 -24.77 13.66 12.86
CA ALA A 141 -25.29 14.20 14.12
C ALA A 141 -26.80 13.94 14.36
N MET A 142 -27.51 13.33 13.41
CA MET A 142 -28.91 12.93 13.51
C MET A 142 -29.17 11.74 14.44
N ASP A 143 -28.19 10.87 14.71
CA ASP A 143 -28.39 9.71 15.60
C ASP A 143 -28.29 10.05 17.10
N ALA A 144 -27.80 11.24 17.44
CA ALA A 144 -27.69 11.71 18.82
C ALA A 144 -29.04 12.19 19.41
N GLY A 145 -30.04 12.49 18.56
CA GLY A 145 -31.31 13.10 18.98
C GLY A 145 -32.42 12.13 19.37
N THR A 146 -32.31 10.85 19.04
CA THR A 146 -33.44 9.90 19.13
C THR A 146 -33.45 9.05 20.42
N SER A 147 -32.37 9.04 21.22
CA SER A 147 -32.34 8.28 22.48
C SER A 147 -32.81 9.05 23.73
N ALA A 148 -33.28 10.30 23.56
CA ALA A 148 -33.75 11.14 24.66
C ALA A 148 -35.29 11.20 24.80
N ARG A 149 -36.02 10.19 24.31
CA ARG A 149 -37.48 10.08 24.47
C ARG A 149 -37.90 8.75 25.08
#